data_AF-A0A1I7UXR4-F1
#
_entry.id   AF-A0A1I7UXR4-F1
#
_cell.length_a   1.000
_cell.length_b   1.000
_cell.length_c   1.000
_cell.angle_alpha   90.00
_cell.angle_beta   90.00
_cell.angle_gamma   90.00
#
_symmetry.space_group_name_H-M   'P 1'
#
loop_
_entity.id
_entity.type
_entity.pdbx_description
1 polymer ?
#
loop_
_entity_poly.entity_id
_entity_poly.type
_entity_poly.pdbx_seq_one_letter_code
_entity_poly.pdbx_strand_id
1 'polypeptide(L)'
;MSRHDIREYLTKIYDLPVRDVRTEVQMGDITWNSKLDHQYKKAMWKDEDKKFAYVFMSKGFVFSYPKMFEELEEDLELVKAMKQQDELKDKLNERYANRNRRVGHFLAA
;
A
#
# COMPACT_ATOMS: atom_id res chain seq x y z
N MET A 1 -9.47 -21.26 4.95
CA MET A 1 -9.82 -21.51 3.55
C MET A 1 -8.60 -21.89 2.73
N SER A 2 -8.71 -23.01 2.04
CA SER A 2 -7.78 -23.52 1.02
C SER A 2 -8.10 -22.90 -0.35
N ARG A 3 -7.21 -23.11 -1.34
CA ARG A 3 -7.48 -22.68 -2.72
C ARG A 3 -8.72 -23.34 -3.32
N HIS A 4 -8.98 -24.60 -2.95
CA HIS A 4 -10.14 -25.34 -3.42
C HIS A 4 -11.43 -24.79 -2.80
N ASP A 5 -11.41 -24.53 -1.49
CA ASP A 5 -12.58 -24.00 -0.77
C ASP A 5 -13.00 -22.64 -1.36
N ILE A 6 -12.04 -21.75 -1.65
CA ILE A 6 -12.33 -20.42 -2.21
C ILE A 6 -12.96 -20.54 -3.60
N ARG A 7 -12.41 -21.42 -4.45
CA ARG A 7 -12.96 -21.67 -5.79
C ARG A 7 -14.38 -22.19 -5.68
N GLU A 8 -14.60 -23.19 -4.83
CA GLU A 8 -15.90 -23.82 -4.66
C GLU A 8 -16.93 -22.85 -4.09
N TYR A 9 -16.53 -22.02 -3.13
CA TYR A 9 -17.36 -20.99 -2.51
C TYR A 9 -17.82 -19.97 -3.55
N LEU A 10 -16.91 -19.45 -4.37
CA LEU A 10 -17.23 -18.47 -5.41
C LEU A 10 -18.05 -19.08 -6.56
N THR A 11 -17.80 -20.34 -6.94
CA THR A 11 -18.54 -21.01 -8.01
C THR A 11 -19.93 -21.44 -7.55
N LYS A 12 -20.11 -21.97 -6.34
CA LYS A 12 -21.41 -22.51 -5.88
C LYS A 12 -22.37 -21.48 -5.32
N ILE A 13 -21.86 -20.43 -4.65
CA ILE A 13 -22.70 -19.45 -3.97
C ILE A 13 -22.92 -18.22 -4.85
N TYR A 14 -21.90 -17.81 -5.60
CA TYR A 14 -21.94 -16.60 -6.42
C TYR A 14 -21.99 -16.89 -7.93
N ASP A 15 -22.01 -18.16 -8.34
CA ASP A 15 -22.05 -18.60 -9.75
C ASP A 15 -20.96 -17.94 -10.63
N LEU A 16 -19.79 -17.66 -10.05
CA LEU A 16 -18.70 -16.98 -10.75
C LEU A 16 -17.81 -17.95 -11.53
N PRO A 17 -17.41 -17.62 -12.77
CA PRO A 17 -16.55 -18.47 -13.60
C PRO A 17 -15.07 -18.34 -13.21
N VAL A 18 -14.69 -18.90 -12.07
CA VAL A 18 -13.31 -18.88 -11.55
C VAL A 18 -12.41 -19.87 -12.29
N ARG A 19 -11.29 -19.40 -12.84
CA ARG A 19 -10.28 -20.20 -13.53
C ARG A 19 -9.18 -20.70 -12.59
N ASP A 20 -8.56 -19.81 -11.84
CA ASP A 20 -7.46 -20.15 -10.92
C ASP A 20 -7.49 -19.26 -9.68
N VAL A 21 -6.92 -19.74 -8.57
CA VAL A 21 -6.84 -19.02 -7.30
C VAL A 21 -5.43 -19.17 -6.74
N ARG A 22 -4.78 -18.04 -6.47
CA ARG A 22 -3.50 -17.98 -5.76
C ARG A 22 -3.72 -17.37 -4.39
N THR A 23 -3.14 -17.96 -3.35
CA THR A 23 -3.29 -17.48 -1.98
C THR A 23 -1.94 -17.11 -1.39
N GLU A 24 -1.91 -16.02 -0.65
CA GLU A 24 -0.76 -15.52 0.06
C GLU A 24 -1.14 -15.29 1.52
N VAL A 25 -0.23 -15.62 2.44
CA VAL A 25 -0.41 -15.32 3.87
C VAL A 25 0.52 -14.18 4.21
N GLN A 26 -0.05 -13.04 4.55
CA GLN A 26 0.68 -11.86 4.95
C GLN A 26 0.62 -11.71 6.47
N MET A 27 1.79 -11.53 7.07
CA MET A 27 1.88 -11.27 8.50
C MET A 27 1.28 -9.90 8.82
N GLY A 28 0.49 -9.83 9.89
CA GLY A 28 -0.04 -8.58 10.41
C GLY A 28 1.07 -7.67 10.93
N ASP A 29 0.84 -6.36 10.87
CA ASP A 29 1.82 -5.38 11.32
C ASP A 29 2.03 -5.48 12.83
N ILE A 30 3.29 -5.43 13.25
CA ILE A 30 3.67 -5.37 14.66
C ILE A 30 3.96 -3.91 15.01
N THR A 31 3.07 -3.31 15.79
CA THR A 31 3.20 -1.95 16.29
C THR A 31 3.60 -1.94 17.76
N TRP A 32 4.48 -1.00 18.11
CA TRP A 32 4.92 -0.73 19.48
C TRP A 32 4.45 0.67 19.88
N ASN A 33 4.10 0.85 21.16
CA ASN A 33 3.48 2.10 21.66
C ASN A 33 4.43 3.31 21.52
N SER A 34 5.72 3.09 21.70
CA SER A 34 6.76 4.06 21.41
C SER A 34 7.73 3.46 20.41
N LYS A 35 7.67 3.92 19.16
CA LYS A 35 8.58 3.47 18.09
C LYS A 35 10.04 3.85 18.35
N LEU A 36 10.28 4.90 19.15
CA LEU A 36 11.60 5.54 19.30
C LEU A 36 12.30 5.23 20.63
N ASP A 37 11.55 4.81 21.65
CA ASP A 37 12.11 4.57 22.98
C ASP A 37 12.32 3.08 23.25
N HIS A 38 13.60 2.66 23.21
CA HIS A 38 14.01 1.28 23.48
C HIS A 38 13.67 0.82 24.91
N GLN A 39 13.51 1.74 25.87
CA GLN A 39 13.29 1.42 27.28
C GLN A 39 11.80 1.22 27.63
N TYR A 40 10.88 1.72 26.80
CA TYR A 40 9.42 1.59 26.98
C TYR A 40 8.73 0.70 25.93
N LYS A 41 9.44 -0.25 25.31
CA LYS A 41 8.85 -1.35 24.51
C LYS A 41 8.12 -2.39 25.38
N LYS A 42 7.20 -1.94 26.24
CA LYS A 42 6.49 -2.82 27.20
C LYS A 42 5.26 -3.49 26.62
N ALA A 43 4.67 -2.93 25.56
CA ALA A 43 3.46 -3.46 24.94
C ALA A 43 3.62 -3.50 23.42
N MET A 44 3.29 -4.67 22.87
CA MET A 44 3.34 -5.02 21.46
C MET A 44 1.91 -5.30 21.02
N TRP A 45 1.44 -4.58 20.01
CA TRP A 45 0.20 -4.88 19.32
C TRP A 45 0.56 -5.56 18.03
N LYS A 46 0.00 -6.74 17.81
CA LYS A 46 0.12 -7.46 16.54
C LYS A 46 -1.26 -7.50 15.91
N ASP A 47 -1.36 -6.97 14.69
CA ASP A 47 -2.56 -7.14 13.89
C ASP A 47 -2.73 -8.60 13.47
N GLU A 48 -3.97 -9.00 13.21
CA GLU A 48 -4.24 -10.36 12.75
C GLU A 48 -3.56 -10.63 11.40
N ASP A 49 -2.97 -11.81 11.27
CA ASP A 49 -2.37 -12.26 10.02
C ASP A 49 -3.46 -12.42 8.96
N LYS A 50 -3.27 -11.79 7.80
CA LYS A 50 -4.27 -11.74 6.72
C LYS A 50 -3.93 -12.77 5.66
N LYS A 51 -4.95 -13.44 5.14
CA LYS A 51 -4.82 -14.32 3.97
C LYS A 51 -5.44 -13.64 2.75
N PHE A 52 -4.60 -13.29 1.78
CA PHE A 52 -5.01 -12.72 0.51
C PHE A 52 -5.25 -13.82 -0.53
N ALA A 53 -6.25 -13.62 -1.39
CA ALA A 53 -6.58 -14.52 -2.48
C ALA A 53 -6.69 -13.74 -3.79
N TYR A 54 -5.80 -14.03 -4.74
CA TYR A 54 -5.83 -13.51 -6.09
C TYR A 54 -6.61 -14.49 -6.97
N VAL A 55 -7.79 -14.06 -7.41
CA VAL A 55 -8.72 -14.89 -8.18
C VAL A 55 -8.65 -14.49 -9.65
N PHE A 56 -8.35 -15.46 -10.50
CA PHE A 56 -8.33 -15.28 -11.95
C PHE A 56 -9.63 -15.82 -12.54
N MET A 57 -10.33 -14.95 -13.24
CA MET A 57 -11.60 -15.29 -13.90
C MET A 57 -11.37 -15.90 -15.28
N SER A 58 -12.42 -16.51 -15.84
CA SER A 58 -12.42 -17.06 -17.19
C SER A 58 -12.32 -15.96 -18.26
N LYS A 59 -11.89 -16.34 -19.47
CA LYS A 59 -11.73 -15.39 -20.59
C LYS A 59 -13.07 -14.72 -20.89
N GLY A 60 -13.04 -13.40 -21.11
CA GLY A 60 -14.23 -12.60 -21.41
C GLY A 60 -14.90 -11.96 -20.19
N PHE A 61 -14.44 -12.26 -18.98
CA PHE A 61 -14.91 -11.59 -17.76
C PHE A 61 -14.04 -10.36 -17.45
N VAL A 62 -14.66 -9.19 -17.37
CA VAL A 62 -13.99 -7.94 -16.95
C VAL A 62 -14.55 -7.54 -15.60
N PHE A 63 -13.65 -7.38 -14.63
CA PHE A 63 -13.97 -6.88 -13.30
C PHE A 63 -13.35 -5.51 -13.10
N SER A 64 -14.17 -4.51 -12.83
CA SER A 64 -13.73 -3.19 -12.37
C SER A 64 -14.29 -2.97 -10.98
N TYR A 65 -13.44 -2.56 -10.04
CA TYR A 65 -13.90 -2.23 -8.69
C TYR A 65 -14.86 -1.03 -8.78
N PRO A 66 -16.11 -1.15 -8.31
CA PRO A 66 -17.06 -0.06 -8.39
C PRO A 66 -16.67 1.07 -7.42
N LYS A 67 -17.08 2.30 -7.73
CA LYS A 67 -16.98 3.41 -6.78
C LYS A 67 -18.03 3.22 -5.68
N MET A 68 -17.61 2.63 -4.56
CA MET A 68 -18.48 2.28 -3.43
C MET A 68 -18.82 3.47 -2.52
N PHE A 69 -17.95 4.48 -2.50
CA PHE A 69 -18.09 5.66 -1.64
C PHE A 69 -18.10 6.91 -2.50
N GLU A 70 -18.99 7.84 -2.17
CA GLU A 70 -18.92 9.21 -2.69
C GLU A 70 -17.64 9.85 -2.13
N GLU A 71 -16.93 10.60 -2.97
CA GLU A 71 -15.75 11.33 -2.51
C GLU A 71 -16.25 12.47 -1.63
N LEU A 72 -16.13 12.31 -0.32
CA LEU A 72 -16.33 13.41 0.61
C LEU A 72 -15.31 14.51 0.26
N GLU A 73 -15.71 15.77 0.27
CA GLU A 73 -14.82 16.89 -0.08
C GLU A 73 -13.55 16.89 0.79
N GLU A 74 -13.65 16.44 2.03
CA GLU A 74 -12.54 16.27 2.97
C GLU A 74 -11.46 15.29 2.47
N ASP A 75 -11.85 14.19 1.81
CA ASP A 75 -10.92 13.21 1.26
C ASP A 75 -10.13 13.79 0.08
N LEU A 76 -10.78 14.61 -0.74
CA LEU A 76 -10.14 15.31 -1.85
C LEU A 76 -9.15 16.37 -1.35
N GLU A 77 -9.49 17.08 -0.28
CA GLU A 77 -8.59 18.04 0.37
C GLU A 77 -7.37 17.35 1.00
N LEU A 78 -7.57 16.23 1.68
CA LEU A 78 -6.49 15.41 2.25
C LEU A 78 -5.54 14.89 1.16
N VAL A 79 -6.07 14.37 0.05
CA VAL A 79 -5.26 13.90 -1.08
C VAL A 79 -4.47 15.04 -1.72
N LYS A 80 -5.06 16.24 -1.87
CA LYS A 80 -4.34 17.43 -2.36
C LYS A 80 -3.25 17.86 -1.39
N ALA A 81 -3.52 17.88 -0.09
CA ALA A 81 -2.54 18.24 0.94
C ALA A 81 -1.36 17.27 0.97
N MET A 82 -1.62 15.95 0.86
CA MET A 82 -0.56 14.94 0.78
C MET A 82 0.33 15.14 -0.46
N LYS A 83 -0.27 15.35 -1.64
CA LYS A 83 0.49 15.63 -2.88
C LYS A 83 1.36 16.90 -2.74
N GLN A 84 0.83 17.97 -2.16
CA GLN A 84 1.60 19.18 -1.91
C GLN A 84 2.77 18.94 -0.96
N GLN A 85 2.59 18.14 0.09
CA GLN A 85 3.67 17.78 1.00
C GLN A 85 4.77 16.98 0.31
N ASP A 86 4.41 16.03 -0.56
CA ASP A 86 5.39 15.21 -1.27
C ASP A 86 6.16 16.04 -2.32
N GLU A 87 5.49 16.91 -3.06
CA GLU A 87 6.16 17.87 -3.97
C GLU A 87 7.12 18.80 -3.22
N LEU A 88 6.76 19.25 -2.01
CA LEU A 88 7.64 20.06 -1.18
C LEU A 88 8.85 19.26 -0.69
N LYS A 89 8.67 18.01 -0.28
CA LYS A 89 9.78 17.12 0.10
C LYS A 89 10.73 16.91 -1.07
N ASP A 90 10.23 16.69 -2.27
CA ASP A 90 11.04 16.48 -3.48
C ASP A 90 11.85 17.74 -3.82
N LYS A 91 11.20 18.93 -3.84
CA LYS A 91 11.88 20.21 -4.06
C LYS A 91 12.95 20.51 -3.02
N LEU A 92 12.70 20.16 -1.75
CA LEU A 92 13.70 20.29 -0.70
C LEU A 92 14.86 19.31 -0.95
N ASN A 93 14.56 18.05 -1.24
CA ASN A 93 15.57 17.03 -1.53
C ASN A 93 16.47 17.44 -2.71
N GLU A 94 15.92 17.96 -3.81
CA GLU A 94 16.70 18.51 -4.93
C GLU A 94 17.64 19.65 -4.51
N ARG A 95 17.15 20.57 -3.65
CA ARG A 95 17.94 21.68 -3.11
C ARG A 95 19.06 21.23 -2.18
N TYR A 96 18.89 20.12 -1.47
CA TYR A 96 19.89 19.60 -0.54
C TYR A 96 20.86 18.60 -1.20
N ALA A 97 20.38 17.71 -2.07
CA ALA A 97 21.18 16.70 -2.76
C ALA A 97 22.22 17.30 -3.74
N ASN A 98 21.97 18.50 -4.26
CA ASN A 98 22.87 19.20 -5.18
C ASN A 98 23.73 20.29 -4.52
N ARG A 99 23.60 20.53 -3.21
CA ARG A 99 24.30 21.63 -2.53
C ARG A 99 25.83 21.46 -2.51
N ASN A 100 26.32 20.22 -2.56
CA ASN A 100 27.76 19.90 -2.51
C ASN A 100 28.39 19.57 -3.88
N ARG A 101 27.69 19.71 -5.01
CA ARG A 101 28.27 19.41 -6.35
C ARG A 101 29.03 20.57 -6.99
N ARG A 102 29.15 21.72 -6.31
CA ARG A 102 29.86 22.91 -6.79
C ARG A 102 31.23 23.09 -6.12
N VAL A 103 31.97 22.00 -5.94
CA VAL A 103 33.37 22.02 -5.50
C VAL A 103 34.23 21.63 -6.71
N GLY A 104 34.50 22.60 -7.60
CA GLY A 104 35.26 22.33 -8.84
C GLY A 104 35.35 23.49 -9.84
N HIS A 105 35.22 24.75 -9.39
CA HIS A 105 35.40 25.93 -10.23
C HIS A 105 36.29 26.97 -9.53
N PHE A 106 37.40 26.50 -8.96
CA PHE A 106 38.53 27.34 -8.56
C PHE A 106 39.78 26.69 -9.13
N LEU A 107 40.18 27.13 -10.33
CA LEU A 107 41.51 27.04 -10.99
C LEU A 107 41.32 26.89 -12.51
N ALA A 108 40.93 27.98 -13.15
CA ALA A 108 41.25 28.27 -14.54
C ALA A 108 41.55 29.76 -14.61
N ALA A 109 42.77 30.10 -14.19
CA ALA A 109 43.46 31.35 -14.47
C ALA A 109 44.65 31.01 -15.37
#